data_AF-D7TXU0-F1
#
_entry.id   AF-D7TXU0-F1
#
_cell.length_a   1.000
_cell.length_b   1.000
_cell.length_c   1.000
_cell.angle_alpha   90.00
_cell.angle_beta   90.00
_cell.angle_gamma   90.00
#
_symmetry.space_group_name_H-M   'P 1'
#
loop_
_entity.id
_entity.type
_entity.pdbx_description
1 polymer ?
#
loop_
_entity_poly.entity_id
_entity_poly.type
_entity_poly.pdbx_seq_one_letter_code
_entity_poly.pdbx_strand_id
1 'polypeptide(L)'
;MMAPNVWIPSTKTLQRPLRLADPYTSILTSISHPDNENAIHVRLHDTEYISPNDQRVILEQVARMLRISDRDERDVKQFHQIQPEAKNKCFGRIFRSPSIFEDMVKSILLCNAPWRRTLDMAQALCELQFELKGHKRKRVTNPRSKAKNSADEVQSIGNFPNSMELNILDEETLKKRCNLGYRAKIILELATSIENGEVKLQNFEKALDAESMEKIYDMLNKKKGFGPFACANILMCIGYYQRIPTDSETFRHVKEV
;
A
#
# COMPACT_ATOMS: atom_id res chain seq x y z
N MET A 1 2.08 1.03 -10.38
CA MET A 1 1.72 0.95 -8.95
C MET A 1 2.57 1.95 -8.18
N MET A 2 2.07 2.46 -7.04
CA MET A 2 2.92 3.28 -6.17
C MET A 2 4.00 2.41 -5.51
N ALA A 3 5.16 3.00 -5.26
CA ALA A 3 6.24 2.39 -4.48
C ALA A 3 5.72 1.81 -3.14
N PRO A 4 6.37 0.75 -2.61
CA PRO A 4 7.58 0.10 -3.12
C PRO A 4 7.29 -1.07 -4.08
N ASN A 5 6.08 -1.16 -4.64
CA ASN A 5 5.69 -2.28 -5.50
C ASN A 5 6.37 -2.21 -6.88
N VAL A 6 7.06 -3.29 -7.25
CA VAL A 6 7.66 -3.50 -8.58
C VAL A 6 7.00 -4.70 -9.23
N TRP A 7 6.33 -4.51 -10.36
CA TRP A 7 5.82 -5.62 -11.18
C TRP A 7 6.84 -5.94 -12.27
N ILE A 8 7.22 -7.20 -12.36
CA ILE A 8 8.12 -7.73 -13.40
C ILE A 8 7.27 -8.53 -14.38
N PRO A 9 6.93 -7.96 -15.56
CA PRO A 9 6.03 -8.63 -16.51
C PRO A 9 6.59 -9.94 -17.07
N SER A 10 7.90 -10.01 -17.32
CA SER A 10 8.55 -11.18 -17.92
C SER A 10 8.43 -12.44 -17.07
N THR A 11 8.40 -12.29 -15.74
CA THR A 11 8.30 -13.41 -14.79
C THR A 11 6.98 -13.41 -14.03
N LYS A 12 6.02 -12.54 -14.40
CA LYS A 12 4.75 -12.32 -13.69
C LYS A 12 4.93 -12.24 -12.16
N THR A 13 5.94 -11.48 -11.71
CA THR A 13 6.35 -11.43 -10.29
C THR A 13 6.14 -10.03 -9.71
N LEU A 14 5.46 -9.96 -8.57
CA LEU A 14 5.42 -8.75 -7.73
C LEU A 14 6.59 -8.81 -6.75
N GLN A 15 7.45 -7.80 -6.77
CA GLN A 15 8.53 -7.64 -5.80
C GLN A 15 8.29 -6.41 -4.92
N ARG A 16 8.50 -6.57 -3.62
CA ARG A 16 8.58 -5.47 -2.66
C ARG A 16 9.24 -5.92 -1.37
N PRO A 17 9.83 -5.00 -0.57
CA PRO A 17 10.09 -5.27 0.83
C PRO A 17 8.76 -5.49 1.60
N LEU A 18 8.76 -6.49 2.48
CA LEU A 18 7.70 -6.74 3.46
C LEU A 18 8.29 -6.74 4.87
N ARG A 19 7.50 -6.30 5.85
CA ARG A 19 7.96 -6.13 7.23
C ARG A 19 8.00 -7.49 7.94
N LEU A 20 9.01 -7.74 8.76
CA LEU A 20 9.05 -8.92 9.62
C LEU A 20 8.14 -8.71 10.84
N ALA A 21 8.17 -9.62 11.82
CA ALA A 21 7.37 -9.46 13.02
C ALA A 21 7.86 -8.30 13.89
N ASP A 22 9.16 -8.00 13.88
CA ASP A 22 9.64 -6.72 14.38
C ASP A 22 9.27 -5.60 13.39
N PRO A 23 8.86 -4.43 13.88
CA PRO A 23 8.27 -3.42 13.00
C PRO A 23 9.30 -2.65 12.16
N TYR A 24 10.60 -2.86 12.35
CA TYR A 24 11.66 -2.06 11.74
C TYR A 24 12.40 -2.82 10.63
N THR A 25 12.42 -4.15 10.71
CA THR A 25 13.09 -4.99 9.72
C THR A 25 12.15 -5.27 8.55
N SER A 26 12.72 -5.29 7.36
CA SER A 26 11.98 -5.68 6.16
C SER A 26 12.89 -6.48 5.28
N ILE A 27 12.29 -7.46 4.60
CA ILE A 27 12.98 -8.37 3.71
C ILE A 27 12.40 -8.25 2.32
N LEU A 28 13.26 -8.21 1.30
CA LEU A 28 12.81 -8.23 -0.08
C LEU A 28 12.05 -9.54 -0.33
N THR A 29 10.84 -9.41 -0.85
CA THR A 29 9.94 -10.52 -1.10
C THR A 29 9.49 -10.52 -2.55
N SER A 30 9.54 -11.67 -3.20
CA SER A 30 8.94 -11.93 -4.51
C SER A 30 7.70 -12.79 -4.37
N ILE A 31 6.63 -12.36 -5.02
CA ILE A 31 5.34 -13.02 -5.02
C ILE A 31 4.99 -13.34 -6.47
N SER A 32 4.83 -14.63 -6.77
CA SER A 32 4.54 -15.11 -8.11
C SER A 32 3.53 -16.25 -8.07
N HIS A 33 2.83 -16.45 -9.18
CA HIS A 33 1.92 -17.58 -9.34
C HIS A 33 2.40 -18.38 -10.57
N PRO A 34 3.17 -19.47 -10.37
CA PRO A 34 3.65 -20.30 -11.47
C PRO A 34 2.49 -20.91 -12.26
N ASP A 35 2.67 -20.99 -13.58
CA ASP A 35 1.69 -21.65 -14.45
C ASP A 35 1.62 -23.14 -14.04
N ASN A 36 0.40 -23.64 -13.74
CA ASN A 36 0.06 -25.00 -13.27
C ASN A 36 0.12 -25.28 -11.76
N GLU A 37 0.26 -24.27 -10.91
CA GLU A 37 0.12 -24.46 -9.47
C GLU A 37 -1.16 -23.82 -8.92
N ASN A 38 -1.77 -24.45 -7.92
CA ASN A 38 -2.90 -23.88 -7.18
C ASN A 38 -2.42 -23.06 -5.96
N ALA A 39 -1.14 -22.66 -5.96
CA ALA A 39 -0.50 -21.98 -4.86
C ALA A 39 0.27 -20.74 -5.35
N ILE A 40 0.32 -19.74 -4.49
CA ILE A 40 1.15 -18.55 -4.69
C ILE A 40 2.50 -18.81 -4.04
N HIS A 41 3.57 -18.53 -4.77
CA HIS A 41 4.93 -18.65 -4.28
C HIS A 41 5.35 -17.32 -3.65
N VAL A 42 5.81 -17.40 -2.40
CA VAL A 42 6.39 -16.27 -1.67
C VAL A 42 7.85 -16.59 -1.40
N ARG A 43 8.75 -15.95 -2.14
CA ARG A 43 10.20 -16.11 -2.00
C ARG A 43 10.79 -14.93 -1.26
N LEU A 44 11.50 -15.21 -0.18
CA LEU A 44 12.30 -14.24 0.57
C LEU A 44 13.72 -14.23 0.03
N HIS A 45 14.32 -13.05 -0.06
CA HIS A 45 15.69 -12.87 -0.55
C HIS A 45 16.62 -12.58 0.62
N ASP A 46 17.92 -12.85 0.43
CA ASP A 46 18.98 -12.56 1.40
C ASP A 46 18.75 -13.19 2.80
N THR A 47 18.08 -14.34 2.86
CA THR A 47 17.93 -15.14 4.08
C THR A 47 17.90 -16.64 3.78
N GLU A 48 18.48 -17.45 4.68
CA GLU A 48 18.38 -18.91 4.67
C GLU A 48 17.37 -19.44 5.69
N TYR A 49 17.02 -18.63 6.70
CA TYR A 49 16.14 -19.00 7.78
C TYR A 49 15.11 -17.91 8.06
N ILE A 50 13.87 -18.33 8.36
CA ILE A 50 12.83 -17.44 8.83
C ILE A 50 12.15 -18.05 10.05
N SER A 51 11.91 -17.24 11.08
CA SER A 51 11.18 -17.70 12.24
C SER A 51 9.71 -18.00 11.87
N PRO A 52 9.03 -18.95 12.55
CA PRO A 52 7.61 -19.21 12.30
C PRO A 52 6.73 -17.96 12.45
N ASN A 53 7.11 -17.05 13.36
CA ASN A 53 6.39 -15.81 13.59
C ASN A 53 6.56 -14.82 12.43
N ASP A 54 7.78 -14.67 11.91
CA ASP A 54 8.03 -13.81 10.74
C ASP A 54 7.34 -14.37 9.49
N GLN A 55 7.38 -15.69 9.31
CA GLN A 55 6.68 -16.36 8.20
C GLN A 55 5.18 -16.05 8.25
N ARG A 56 4.56 -16.16 9.43
CA ARG A 56 3.14 -15.80 9.62
C ARG A 56 2.87 -14.34 9.24
N VAL A 57 3.68 -13.40 9.71
CA VAL A 57 3.50 -11.96 9.44
C VAL A 57 3.69 -11.63 7.95
N ILE A 58 4.63 -12.29 7.26
CA ILE A 58 4.78 -12.15 5.80
C ILE A 58 3.54 -12.67 5.08
N LEU A 59 3.06 -13.87 5.43
CA LEU A 59 1.90 -14.47 4.79
C LEU A 59 0.63 -13.63 5.02
N GLU A 60 0.45 -13.06 6.21
CA GLU A 60 -0.66 -12.14 6.51
C GLU A 60 -0.63 -10.89 5.62
N GLN A 61 0.55 -10.29 5.43
CA GLN A 61 0.72 -9.16 4.52
C GLN A 61 0.43 -9.53 3.06
N VAL A 62 0.93 -10.68 2.58
CA VAL A 62 0.66 -11.17 1.21
C VAL A 62 -0.82 -11.45 1.02
N ALA A 63 -1.44 -12.17 1.96
CA ALA A 63 -2.86 -12.46 1.93
C ALA A 63 -3.70 -11.19 1.94
N ARG A 64 -3.31 -10.17 2.74
CA ARG A 64 -3.96 -8.86 2.72
C ARG A 64 -3.86 -8.22 1.34
N MET A 65 -2.65 -8.07 0.79
CA MET A 65 -2.43 -7.40 -0.51
C MET A 65 -3.22 -8.03 -1.64
N LEU A 66 -3.25 -9.37 -1.68
CA LEU A 66 -3.86 -10.15 -2.76
C LEU A 66 -5.31 -10.54 -2.51
N ARG A 67 -5.90 -10.09 -1.39
CA ARG A 67 -7.29 -10.40 -1.00
C ARG A 67 -7.53 -11.90 -0.89
N ILE A 68 -6.73 -12.59 -0.09
CA ILE A 68 -6.81 -14.04 0.11
C ILE A 68 -7.37 -14.30 1.49
N SER A 69 -8.69 -14.39 1.57
CA SER A 69 -9.45 -14.80 2.75
C SER A 69 -10.79 -15.39 2.33
N ASP A 70 -11.45 -16.12 3.23
CA ASP A 70 -12.81 -16.64 2.98
C ASP A 70 -13.80 -15.52 2.64
N ARG A 71 -13.61 -14.34 3.23
CA ARG A 71 -14.41 -13.17 2.92
C ARG A 71 -14.17 -12.71 1.49
N ASP A 72 -12.91 -12.49 1.11
CA ASP A 72 -12.59 -12.02 -0.23
C ASP A 72 -13.06 -13.01 -1.32
N GLU A 73 -13.06 -14.32 -1.01
CA GLU A 73 -13.64 -15.36 -1.86
C GLU A 73 -15.16 -15.22 -2.02
N ARG A 74 -15.89 -14.91 -0.93
CA ARG A 74 -17.34 -14.63 -1.01
C ARG A 74 -17.61 -13.37 -1.82
N ASP A 75 -16.87 -12.29 -1.56
CA ASP A 75 -17.05 -10.99 -2.22
C ASP A 75 -16.86 -11.12 -3.74
N VAL A 76 -15.80 -11.80 -4.19
CA VAL A 76 -15.56 -11.99 -5.64
C VAL A 76 -16.61 -12.90 -6.29
N LYS A 77 -17.10 -13.94 -5.59
CA LYS A 77 -18.18 -14.79 -6.09
C LYS A 77 -19.49 -14.01 -6.26
N GLN A 78 -19.84 -13.19 -5.28
CA GLN A 78 -21.02 -12.32 -5.36
C GLN A 78 -20.89 -11.32 -6.51
N PHE A 79 -19.71 -10.71 -6.67
CA PHE A 79 -19.45 -9.83 -7.81
C PHE A 79 -19.61 -10.57 -9.15
N HIS A 80 -19.08 -11.79 -9.28
CA HIS A 80 -19.22 -12.60 -10.50
C HIS A 80 -20.65 -13.07 -10.78
N GLN A 81 -21.51 -13.17 -9.76
CA GLN A 81 -22.94 -13.44 -9.95
C GLN A 81 -23.66 -12.23 -10.56
N ILE A 82 -23.28 -11.02 -10.15
CA ILE A 82 -23.84 -9.77 -10.66
C ILE A 82 -23.25 -9.44 -12.05
N GLN A 83 -21.97 -9.75 -12.27
CA GLN A 83 -21.24 -9.49 -13.51
C GLN A 83 -20.51 -10.74 -14.04
N PRO A 84 -21.21 -11.62 -14.78
CA PRO A 84 -20.64 -12.85 -15.31
C PRO A 84 -19.44 -12.64 -16.25
N GLU A 85 -19.40 -11.54 -17.01
CA GLU A 85 -18.27 -11.22 -17.89
C GLU A 85 -16.97 -11.05 -17.12
N ALA A 86 -17.03 -10.59 -15.87
CA ALA A 86 -15.86 -10.45 -15.02
C ALA A 86 -15.25 -11.81 -14.65
N LYS A 87 -16.09 -12.83 -14.46
CA LYS A 87 -15.66 -14.22 -14.27
C LYS A 87 -14.95 -14.75 -15.51
N ASN A 88 -15.55 -14.53 -16.69
CA ASN A 88 -14.99 -14.98 -17.97
C ASN A 88 -13.64 -14.31 -18.28
N LYS A 89 -13.47 -13.06 -17.87
CA LYS A 89 -12.21 -12.30 -17.98
C LYS A 89 -11.26 -12.49 -16.77
N CYS A 90 -11.64 -13.33 -15.81
CA CYS A 90 -10.86 -13.68 -14.62
C CYS A 90 -10.39 -12.46 -13.78
N PHE A 91 -11.25 -11.46 -13.57
CA PHE A 91 -10.95 -10.34 -12.67
C PHE A 91 -12.03 -10.13 -11.60
N GLY A 92 -11.68 -9.44 -10.50
CA GLY A 92 -12.65 -9.09 -9.46
C GLY A 92 -12.06 -8.79 -8.08
N ARG A 93 -10.78 -9.12 -7.84
CA ARG A 93 -10.06 -8.71 -6.63
C ARG A 93 -9.32 -7.40 -6.85
N ILE A 94 -9.37 -6.53 -5.84
CA ILE A 94 -8.66 -5.24 -5.83
C ILE A 94 -7.37 -5.38 -5.03
N PHE A 95 -6.24 -5.07 -5.68
CA PHE A 95 -4.94 -5.02 -5.02
C PHE A 95 -4.89 -3.89 -3.99
N ARG A 96 -4.32 -4.16 -2.82
CA ARG A 96 -4.14 -3.20 -1.73
C ARG A 96 -2.76 -3.31 -1.10
N SER A 97 -2.42 -2.38 -0.21
CA SER A 97 -1.14 -2.39 0.50
C SER A 97 -1.07 -3.53 1.54
N PRO A 98 0.10 -3.85 2.11
CA PRO A 98 0.22 -4.83 3.19
C PRO A 98 -0.29 -4.30 4.55
N SER A 99 -0.56 -2.99 4.67
CA SER A 99 -1.12 -2.39 5.89
C SER A 99 -2.16 -1.32 5.57
N ILE A 100 -3.10 -1.12 6.50
CA ILE A 100 -4.10 -0.04 6.41
C ILE A 100 -3.41 1.33 6.46
N PHE A 101 -2.35 1.48 7.26
CA PHE A 101 -1.61 2.73 7.32
C PHE A 101 -1.06 3.15 5.95
N GLU A 102 -0.45 2.20 5.21
CA GLU A 102 0.04 2.46 3.86
C GLU A 102 -1.12 2.85 2.91
N ASP A 103 -2.28 2.19 2.99
CA ASP A 103 -3.47 2.57 2.21
C ASP A 103 -3.94 4.01 2.53
N MET A 104 -3.98 4.38 3.80
CA MET A 104 -4.38 5.71 4.26
C MET A 104 -3.43 6.80 3.78
N VAL A 105 -2.12 6.60 3.95
CA VAL A 105 -1.11 7.57 3.49
C VAL A 105 -1.16 7.68 1.96
N LYS A 106 -1.22 6.56 1.23
CA LYS A 106 -1.34 6.60 -0.23
C LYS A 106 -2.59 7.31 -0.72
N SER A 107 -3.71 7.18 0.00
CA SER A 107 -4.94 7.94 -0.26
C SER A 107 -4.73 9.45 -0.09
N ILE A 108 -3.99 9.89 0.93
CA ILE A 108 -3.61 11.31 1.10
C ILE A 108 -2.70 11.80 -0.04
N LEU A 109 -1.78 10.96 -0.52
CA LEU A 109 -0.87 11.29 -1.63
C LEU A 109 -1.59 11.41 -2.98
N LEU A 110 -2.69 10.68 -3.17
CA LEU A 110 -3.53 10.73 -4.37
C LEU A 110 -4.36 12.02 -4.44
N CYS A 111 -4.90 12.48 -3.30
CA CYS A 111 -5.75 13.67 -3.25
C CYS A 111 -5.04 14.90 -3.82
N ASN A 112 -5.65 15.59 -4.79
CA ASN A 112 -5.17 16.86 -5.36
C ASN A 112 -3.71 16.83 -5.86
N ALA A 113 -3.30 15.73 -6.48
CA ALA A 113 -1.98 15.59 -7.06
C ALA A 113 -2.09 14.92 -8.44
N PRO A 114 -1.36 15.39 -9.45
CA PRO A 114 -1.17 14.62 -10.67
C PRO A 114 -0.51 13.28 -10.36
N TRP A 115 -0.85 12.25 -11.11
CA TRP A 115 -0.37 10.89 -10.88
C TRP A 115 1.15 10.80 -10.75
N ARG A 116 1.90 11.52 -11.61
CA ARG A 116 3.37 11.57 -11.52
C ARG A 116 3.86 12.06 -10.16
N ARG A 117 3.25 13.12 -9.61
CA ARG A 117 3.60 13.67 -8.29
C ARG A 117 3.29 12.67 -7.19
N THR A 118 2.17 11.96 -7.27
CA THR A 118 1.81 10.90 -6.31
C THR A 118 2.85 9.78 -6.29
N LEU A 119 3.34 9.36 -7.47
CA LEU A 119 4.43 8.38 -7.57
C LEU A 119 5.73 8.89 -6.93
N ASP A 120 6.13 10.13 -7.24
CA ASP A 120 7.37 10.70 -6.71
C ASP A 120 7.32 10.84 -5.18
N MET A 121 6.19 11.26 -4.59
CA MET A 121 6.01 11.34 -3.13
C MET A 121 6.07 9.97 -2.45
N ALA A 122 5.44 8.95 -3.05
CA ALA A 122 5.45 7.59 -2.50
C ALA A 122 6.86 6.98 -2.53
N GLN A 123 7.60 7.23 -3.62
CA GLN A 123 8.98 6.80 -3.74
C GLN A 123 9.87 7.50 -2.71
N ALA A 124 9.74 8.81 -2.54
CA ALA A 124 10.52 9.55 -1.56
C ALA A 124 10.29 9.08 -0.11
N LEU A 125 9.06 8.69 0.24
CA LEU A 125 8.77 8.06 1.54
C LEU A 125 9.48 6.71 1.72
N CYS A 126 9.54 5.88 0.69
CA CYS A 126 10.25 4.60 0.75
C CYS A 126 11.78 4.80 0.86
N GLU A 127 12.32 5.81 0.20
CA GLU A 127 13.73 6.18 0.33
C GLU A 127 14.06 6.74 1.71
N LEU A 128 13.19 7.59 2.27
CA LEU A 128 13.32 8.06 3.65
C LEU A 128 13.34 6.87 4.61
N GLN A 129 12.44 5.90 4.45
CA GLN A 129 12.42 4.70 5.30
C GLN A 129 13.73 3.91 5.24
N PHE A 130 14.32 3.80 4.05
CA PHE A 130 15.64 3.18 3.88
C PHE A 130 16.74 3.95 4.65
N GLU A 131 16.71 5.28 4.59
CA GLU A 131 17.66 6.16 5.29
C GLU A 131 17.53 6.05 6.82
N LEU A 132 16.31 5.89 7.35
CA LEU A 132 16.06 5.71 8.78
C LEU A 132 16.72 4.44 9.35
N LYS A 133 16.99 3.43 8.52
CA LYS A 133 17.74 2.22 8.92
C LYS A 133 19.25 2.45 9.06
N GLY A 134 19.73 3.69 8.89
CA GLY A 134 21.15 4.02 8.92
C GLY A 134 21.88 3.78 7.60
N HIS A 135 21.19 3.37 6.54
CA HIS A 135 21.77 3.22 5.22
C HIS A 135 21.76 4.56 4.46
N LYS A 136 22.95 5.15 4.26
CA LYS A 136 23.09 6.33 3.38
C LYS A 136 23.18 5.88 1.92
N ARG A 137 22.31 6.39 1.06
CA ARG A 137 22.38 6.14 -0.39
C ARG A 137 23.65 6.80 -0.96
N LYS A 138 24.41 6.10 -1.81
CA LYS A 138 25.40 6.77 -2.68
C LYS A 138 24.61 7.59 -3.70
N ARG A 139 24.79 8.92 -3.68
CA ARG A 139 24.20 9.84 -4.65
C ARG A 139 24.64 9.39 -6.06
N VAL A 140 23.70 8.95 -6.90
CA VAL A 140 23.97 8.72 -8.33
C VAL A 140 24.06 10.10 -8.98
N THR A 141 25.29 10.55 -9.27
CA THR A 141 25.60 11.89 -9.76
C THR A 141 25.37 12.08 -11.26
N ASN A 142 24.70 11.16 -11.96
CA ASN A 142 24.54 11.27 -13.42
C ASN A 142 23.18 10.77 -13.95
N PRO A 143 22.24 11.66 -14.32
CA PRO A 143 20.92 11.28 -14.85
C PRO A 143 20.94 10.63 -16.25
N ARG A 144 22.11 10.47 -16.88
CA ARG A 144 22.26 10.05 -18.28
C ARG A 144 22.74 8.62 -18.50
N SER A 145 22.97 7.82 -17.45
CA SER A 145 23.33 6.41 -17.61
C SER A 145 22.09 5.51 -17.66
N LYS A 146 21.31 5.61 -18.74
CA LYS A 146 20.37 4.55 -19.12
C LYS A 146 21.16 3.37 -19.68
N ALA A 147 21.55 2.43 -18.82
CA ALA A 147 21.67 0.99 -19.08
C ALA A 147 22.54 0.31 -18.01
N LYS A 148 21.93 -0.54 -17.18
CA LYS A 148 22.25 -1.98 -17.07
C LYS A 148 21.49 -2.62 -15.90
N ASN A 149 20.65 -3.59 -16.27
CA ASN A 149 20.14 -4.75 -15.53
C ASN A 149 19.24 -4.55 -14.29
N SER A 150 18.05 -5.14 -14.43
CA SER A 150 16.80 -4.98 -13.69
C SER A 150 16.66 -5.84 -12.42
N ALA A 151 17.77 -6.22 -11.77
CA ALA A 151 17.74 -6.98 -10.52
C ALA A 151 18.39 -6.22 -9.36
N ASP A 152 19.52 -5.53 -9.61
CA ASP A 152 20.26 -4.79 -8.58
C ASP A 152 19.57 -3.47 -8.17
N GLU A 153 18.74 -2.88 -9.02
CA GLU A 153 17.98 -1.65 -8.69
C GLU A 153 16.94 -1.89 -7.58
N VAL A 154 16.43 -3.12 -7.44
CA VAL A 154 15.40 -3.47 -6.45
C VAL A 154 15.97 -3.52 -5.03
N GLN A 155 17.27 -3.79 -4.88
CA GLN A 155 17.94 -3.86 -3.58
C GLN A 155 18.11 -2.47 -2.92
N SER A 156 17.79 -1.39 -3.63
CA SER A 156 18.01 0.00 -3.21
C SER A 156 16.77 0.72 -2.63
N ILE A 157 15.57 0.14 -2.66
CA ILE A 157 14.35 0.84 -2.18
C ILE A 157 13.90 0.31 -0.81
N GLY A 158 13.71 1.22 0.15
CA GLY A 158 13.14 0.89 1.44
C GLY A 158 11.67 0.48 1.32
N ASN A 159 11.12 -0.02 2.43
CA ASN A 159 9.70 -0.28 2.53
C ASN A 159 8.91 1.02 2.66
N PHE A 160 7.60 0.96 2.51
CA PHE A 160 6.76 2.09 2.89
C PHE A 160 6.84 2.28 4.41
N PRO A 161 7.07 3.50 4.91
CA PRO A 161 7.23 3.73 6.35
C PRO A 161 5.95 3.39 7.09
N ASN A 162 6.06 2.84 8.30
CA ASN A 162 4.94 2.65 9.22
C ASN A 162 4.73 3.91 10.08
N SER A 163 3.68 3.87 10.92
CA SER A 163 3.34 4.98 11.81
C SER A 163 4.42 5.22 12.87
N MET A 164 5.05 4.19 13.44
CA MET A 164 6.17 4.33 14.39
C MET A 164 7.35 5.09 13.78
N GLU A 165 7.76 4.73 12.57
CA GLU A 165 8.88 5.33 11.83
C GLU A 165 8.62 6.80 11.48
N LEU A 166 7.36 7.16 11.17
CA LEU A 166 7.00 8.56 10.89
C LEU A 166 6.77 9.39 12.16
N ASN A 167 6.28 8.79 13.24
CA ASN A 167 5.93 9.50 14.47
C ASN A 167 7.14 10.12 15.20
N ILE A 168 8.36 9.66 14.89
CA ILE A 168 9.60 10.21 15.45
C ILE A 168 10.18 11.38 14.63
N LEU A 169 9.54 11.75 13.51
CA LEU A 169 10.01 12.79 12.60
C LEU A 169 9.23 14.09 12.76
N ASP A 170 9.84 15.19 12.33
CA ASP A 170 9.18 16.49 12.27
C ASP A 170 8.60 16.80 10.88
N GLU A 171 7.67 17.77 10.83
CA GLU A 171 6.96 18.18 9.62
C GLU A 171 7.91 18.72 8.54
N GLU A 172 8.95 19.45 8.93
CA GLU A 172 9.90 20.06 7.99
C GLU A 172 10.79 19.01 7.32
N THR A 173 11.17 17.96 8.06
CA THR A 173 11.86 16.79 7.50
C THR A 173 11.03 16.15 6.40
N LEU A 174 9.75 15.87 6.64
CA LEU A 174 8.84 15.30 5.63
C LEU A 174 8.60 16.23 4.43
N LYS A 175 8.42 17.53 4.67
CA LYS A 175 8.28 18.52 3.58
C LYS A 175 9.50 18.56 2.70
N LYS A 176 10.70 18.65 3.28
CA LYS A 176 11.95 18.84 2.55
C LYS A 176 12.42 17.55 1.89
N ARG A 177 12.42 16.43 2.61
CA ARG A 177 12.93 15.15 2.11
C ARG A 177 11.98 14.47 1.14
N CYS A 178 10.68 14.59 1.36
CA CYS A 178 9.66 13.86 0.60
C CYS A 178 8.77 14.75 -0.28
N ASN A 179 9.00 16.07 -0.30
CA ASN A 179 8.24 17.05 -1.09
C ASN A 179 6.71 16.98 -0.88
N LEU A 180 6.30 16.68 0.36
CA LEU A 180 4.91 16.42 0.72
C LEU A 180 4.06 17.69 0.83
N GLY A 181 4.68 18.86 0.99
CA GLY A 181 3.98 20.13 1.21
C GLY A 181 3.03 20.04 2.41
N TYR A 182 1.78 20.49 2.24
CA TYR A 182 0.78 20.46 3.32
C TYR A 182 0.42 19.05 3.81
N ARG A 183 0.71 18.00 3.02
CA ARG A 183 0.41 16.60 3.39
C ARG A 183 1.31 16.10 4.50
N ALA A 184 2.50 16.68 4.68
CA ALA A 184 3.45 16.30 5.73
C ALA A 184 2.79 16.35 7.12
N LYS A 185 2.15 17.48 7.43
CA LYS A 185 1.43 17.68 8.69
C LYS A 185 0.34 16.63 8.91
N ILE A 186 -0.48 16.40 7.88
CA ILE A 186 -1.60 15.45 7.93
C ILE A 186 -1.10 14.02 8.19
N ILE A 187 -0.01 13.62 7.53
CA ILE A 187 0.57 12.28 7.67
C ILE A 187 1.17 12.09 9.08
N LEU A 188 1.82 13.11 9.64
CA LEU A 188 2.34 13.06 11.02
C LEU A 188 1.21 13.01 12.04
N GLU A 189 0.18 13.87 11.91
CA GLU A 189 -1.00 13.84 12.77
C GLU A 189 -1.68 12.45 12.75
N LEU A 190 -1.76 11.82 11.57
CA LEU A 190 -2.25 10.45 11.44
C LEU A 190 -1.36 9.47 12.20
N ALA A 191 -0.05 9.47 11.94
CA ALA A 191 0.90 8.58 12.59
C ALA A 191 0.83 8.71 14.12
N THR A 192 0.86 9.93 14.66
CA THR A 192 0.72 10.22 16.08
C THR A 192 -0.61 9.73 16.65
N SER A 193 -1.72 9.94 15.95
CA SER A 193 -3.04 9.47 16.43
C SER A 193 -3.13 7.93 16.50
N ILE A 194 -2.40 7.22 15.65
CA ILE A 194 -2.33 5.75 15.69
C ILE A 194 -1.45 5.30 16.85
N GLU A 195 -0.25 5.88 17.00
CA GLU A 195 0.70 5.51 18.06
C GLU A 195 0.17 5.85 19.46
N ASN A 196 -0.62 6.93 19.60
CA ASN A 196 -1.31 7.27 20.85
C ASN A 196 -2.57 6.43 21.10
N GLY A 197 -2.96 5.55 20.17
CA GLY A 197 -4.11 4.67 20.31
C GLY A 197 -5.48 5.32 20.07
N GLU A 198 -5.54 6.56 19.57
CA GLU A 198 -6.77 7.24 19.17
C GLU A 198 -7.40 6.57 17.94
N VAL A 199 -6.55 6.15 16.98
CA VAL A 199 -6.96 5.41 15.78
C VAL A 199 -6.48 3.96 15.86
N LYS A 200 -7.41 3.06 16.16
CA LYS A 200 -7.14 1.63 16.32
C LYS A 200 -7.35 0.89 14.99
N LEU A 201 -6.33 0.89 14.13
CA LEU A 201 -6.38 0.27 12.79
C LEU A 201 -6.82 -1.20 12.80
N GLN A 202 -6.45 -1.94 13.85
CA GLN A 202 -6.84 -3.34 14.04
C GLN A 202 -8.37 -3.55 14.09
N ASN A 203 -9.16 -2.51 14.30
CA ASN A 203 -10.62 -2.61 14.35
C ASN A 203 -11.28 -2.43 12.97
N PHE A 204 -10.58 -1.91 11.97
CA PHE A 204 -11.18 -1.53 10.69
C PHE A 204 -11.57 -2.75 9.84
N GLU A 205 -10.89 -3.88 10.03
CA GLU A 205 -11.12 -5.10 9.26
C GLU A 205 -11.81 -6.21 10.09
N LYS A 206 -12.27 -5.90 11.32
CA LYS A 206 -12.90 -6.89 12.23
C LYS A 206 -14.39 -7.14 11.99
N ALA A 207 -15.17 -6.08 11.78
CA ALA A 207 -16.61 -6.13 11.59
C ALA A 207 -16.98 -5.45 10.28
N LEU A 208 -17.94 -6.03 9.56
CA LEU A 208 -18.23 -5.74 8.15
C LEU A 208 -19.73 -5.63 7.90
N ASP A 209 -20.36 -4.84 8.75
CA ASP A 209 -21.73 -4.40 8.60
C ASP A 209 -21.76 -2.91 8.19
N ALA A 210 -22.92 -2.47 7.71
CA ALA A 210 -23.12 -1.08 7.28
C ALA A 210 -22.86 -0.08 8.42
N GLU A 211 -23.15 -0.46 9.68
CA GLU A 211 -22.94 0.39 10.84
C GLU A 211 -21.44 0.62 11.10
N SER A 212 -20.63 -0.42 11.01
CA SER A 212 -19.18 -0.38 11.12
C SER A 212 -18.55 0.44 10.00
N MET A 213 -19.06 0.29 8.77
CA MET A 213 -18.64 1.10 7.62
C MET A 213 -18.87 2.60 7.86
N GLU A 214 -20.08 2.98 8.28
CA GLU A 214 -20.43 4.39 8.53
C GLU A 214 -19.65 4.95 9.72
N LYS A 215 -19.44 4.17 10.79
CA LYS A 215 -18.57 4.57 11.92
C LYS A 215 -17.14 4.86 11.48
N ILE A 216 -16.56 4.01 10.62
CA ILE A 216 -15.22 4.22 10.08
C ILE A 216 -15.21 5.46 9.18
N TYR A 217 -16.21 5.62 8.31
CA TYR A 217 -16.33 6.78 7.43
C TYR A 217 -16.42 8.09 8.22
N ASP A 218 -17.31 8.17 9.20
CA ASP A 218 -17.52 9.36 10.03
C ASP A 218 -16.28 9.72 10.84
N MET A 219 -15.58 8.72 11.38
CA MET A 219 -14.32 8.93 12.09
C MET A 219 -13.24 9.48 11.17
N LEU A 220 -13.07 8.89 9.97
CA LEU A 220 -12.09 9.34 8.99
C LEU A 220 -12.43 10.74 8.48
N ASN A 221 -13.69 10.99 8.10
CA ASN A 221 -14.12 12.25 7.48
C ASN A 221 -14.00 13.47 8.41
N LYS A 222 -13.96 13.24 9.74
CA LYS A 222 -13.68 14.30 10.73
C LYS A 222 -12.19 14.69 10.79
N LYS A 223 -11.29 13.87 10.25
CA LYS A 223 -9.85 14.13 10.25
C LYS A 223 -9.45 14.95 9.03
N LYS A 224 -8.61 15.96 9.24
CA LYS A 224 -8.07 16.77 8.16
C LYS A 224 -7.33 15.88 7.15
N GLY A 225 -7.56 16.12 5.85
CA GLY A 225 -6.96 15.34 4.77
C GLY A 225 -7.73 14.11 4.33
N PHE A 226 -8.78 13.72 5.07
CA PHE A 226 -9.65 12.60 4.74
C PHE A 226 -11.01 13.10 4.25
N GLY A 227 -11.03 13.70 3.06
CA GLY A 227 -12.29 14.03 2.40
C GLY A 227 -13.00 12.79 1.83
N PRO A 228 -14.20 12.95 1.23
CA PRO A 228 -15.00 11.84 0.72
C PRO A 228 -14.23 10.88 -0.22
N PHE A 229 -13.38 11.42 -1.10
CA PHE A 229 -12.54 10.63 -2.00
C PHE A 229 -11.51 9.75 -1.24
N ALA A 230 -10.79 10.32 -0.27
CA ALA A 230 -9.81 9.57 0.51
C ALA A 230 -10.49 8.49 1.35
N CYS A 231 -11.61 8.84 2.00
CA CYS A 231 -12.41 7.89 2.77
C CYS A 231 -12.91 6.73 1.90
N ALA A 232 -13.44 7.00 0.71
CA ALA A 232 -13.91 5.96 -0.22
C ALA A 232 -12.76 5.03 -0.66
N ASN A 233 -11.56 5.57 -0.95
CA ASN A 233 -10.39 4.74 -1.26
C ASN A 233 -10.02 3.80 -0.10
N ILE A 234 -10.00 4.32 1.13
CA ILE A 234 -9.67 3.52 2.33
C ILE A 234 -10.72 2.45 2.59
N LEU A 235 -12.00 2.82 2.52
CA LEU A 235 -13.13 1.90 2.66
C LEU A 235 -13.06 0.76 1.65
N MET A 236 -12.80 1.08 0.38
CA MET A 236 -12.57 0.08 -0.66
C MET A 236 -11.38 -0.82 -0.30
N CYS A 237 -10.27 -0.27 0.19
CA CYS A 237 -9.10 -1.03 0.63
C CYS A 237 -9.37 -1.96 1.83
N ILE A 238 -10.33 -1.67 2.70
CA ILE A 238 -10.74 -2.59 3.79
C ILE A 238 -11.94 -3.47 3.41
N GLY A 239 -12.41 -3.36 2.16
CA GLY A 239 -13.41 -4.22 1.52
C GLY A 239 -14.86 -3.74 1.61
N TYR A 240 -15.09 -2.45 1.88
CA TYR A 240 -16.39 -1.81 1.71
C TYR A 240 -16.47 -1.19 0.31
N TYR A 241 -17.27 -1.78 -0.56
CA TYR A 241 -17.37 -1.40 -1.98
C TYR A 241 -18.56 -0.46 -2.27
N GLN A 242 -19.33 -0.07 -1.25
CA GLN A 242 -20.54 0.74 -1.40
C GLN A 242 -20.26 2.20 -1.79
N ARG A 243 -19.03 2.69 -1.51
CA ARG A 243 -18.60 4.05 -1.83
C ARG A 243 -17.45 3.98 -2.81
N ILE A 244 -17.68 4.47 -4.03
CA ILE A 244 -16.68 4.45 -5.10
C ILE A 244 -15.83 5.73 -5.02
N PRO A 245 -14.48 5.64 -5.00
CA PRO A 245 -13.64 6.82 -5.05
C PRO A 245 -13.68 7.43 -6.45
N THR A 246 -14.50 8.47 -6.63
CA THR A 246 -14.62 9.19 -7.90
C THR A 246 -13.80 10.49 -7.87
N ASP A 247 -12.90 10.66 -8.84
CA ASP A 247 -12.18 11.91 -9.07
C ASP A 247 -12.48 12.50 -10.45
N SER A 248 -11.80 13.59 -10.80
CA SER A 248 -11.95 14.25 -12.10
C SER A 248 -11.62 13.33 -13.29
N GLU A 249 -10.68 12.40 -13.14
CA GLU A 249 -10.33 11.44 -14.20
C GLU A 249 -11.40 10.36 -14.34
N THR A 250 -11.97 9.88 -13.22
CA THR A 250 -13.14 8.98 -13.25
C THR A 250 -14.29 9.64 -13.99
N PHE A 251 -14.62 10.90 -13.68
CA PHE A 251 -15.68 11.62 -14.39
C PHE A 251 -15.38 11.83 -15.87
N ARG A 252 -14.11 12.15 -16.21
CA ARG A 252 -13.68 12.31 -17.59
C ARG A 252 -13.86 11.01 -18.38
N HIS A 253 -13.39 9.89 -17.83
CA HIS A 253 -13.48 8.58 -18.47
C HIS A 253 -14.94 8.16 -18.70
N VAL A 254 -15.81 8.30 -17.70
CA VAL A 254 -17.24 7.94 -17.82
C VAL A 254 -17.97 8.77 -18.87
N LYS A 255 -17.52 10.00 -19.16
CA LYS A 255 -18.11 10.83 -20.22
C LYS A 255 -17.60 10.49 -21.63
N GLU A 256 -16.44 9.83 -21.72
CA GLU A 256 -15.81 9.44 -22.99
C GLU A 256 -16.26 8.05 -23.48
N VAL A 257 -16.79 7.22 -22.58
CA VAL A 257 -17.37 5.89 -22.86
C VAL A 257 -18.85 6.02 -23.17
#